data_AF-A0A2A2EEH7-F1
#
_entry.id   AF-A0A2A2EEH7-F1
#
_cell.length_a   1.000
_cell.length_b   1.000
_cell.length_c   1.000
_cell.angle_alpha   90.00
_cell.angle_beta   90.00
_cell.angle_gamma   90.00
#
_symmetry.space_group_name_H-M   'P 1'
#
loop_
_entity.id
_entity.type
_entity.pdbx_description
1 polymer ?
#
loop_
_entity_poly.entity_id
_entity_poly.type
_entity_poly.pdbx_seq_one_letter_code
_entity_poly.pdbx_strand_id
1 'polypeptide(L)'
;MQLHTLTETARTILAQHGETRFFWRYQDQYVPTAQFEVLFTATLANDGSIGDAELFICQCGGINNPWNHSFSLLMRNGTYQCSARLEGKDYYTLINILHIGRRRQGTDPWSPAIFLGDVDGSSAHVRNNWARHRIRTINDLPATYRSNIEESNKIYYICAREISPNGPTEANQEKTRRLIGPMWAQQCKKLRKSTCWTDQPPRDKDGHPISLRLPKDTDATDNFH
;
A
#
# COMPACT_ATOMS: atom_id res chain seq x y z
N MET A 1 -21.09 -5.35 19.51
CA MET A 1 -21.65 -4.00 19.35
C MET A 1 -21.88 -3.71 17.88
N GLN A 2 -22.75 -2.75 17.55
CA GLN A 2 -23.04 -2.31 16.18
C GLN A 2 -22.32 -0.98 15.90
N LEU A 3 -21.76 -0.83 14.70
CA LEU A 3 -21.02 0.35 14.26
C LEU A 3 -21.80 1.05 13.13
N HIS A 4 -22.87 1.75 13.49
CA HIS A 4 -23.81 2.31 12.53
C HIS A 4 -23.18 3.43 11.69
N THR A 5 -22.43 4.31 12.34
CA THR A 5 -21.85 5.49 11.70
C THR A 5 -20.78 5.09 10.69
N LEU A 6 -19.94 4.13 11.06
CA LEU A 6 -18.91 3.55 10.20
C LEU A 6 -19.53 2.79 9.03
N THR A 7 -20.62 2.06 9.27
CA THR A 7 -21.36 1.38 8.19
C THR A 7 -21.87 2.38 7.16
N GLU A 8 -22.51 3.46 7.60
CA GLU A 8 -23.03 4.51 6.71
C GLU A 8 -21.88 5.22 5.97
N THR A 9 -20.81 5.54 6.69
CA THR A 9 -19.60 6.14 6.12
C THR A 9 -19.01 5.25 5.03
N ALA A 10 -18.78 3.97 5.32
CA ALA A 10 -18.17 3.05 4.37
C ALA A 10 -19.03 2.85 3.11
N ARG A 11 -20.36 2.75 3.27
CA ARG A 11 -21.29 2.73 2.12
C ARG A 11 -21.22 4.01 1.29
N THR A 12 -21.15 5.16 1.94
CA THR A 12 -21.06 6.46 1.28
C THR A 12 -19.76 6.56 0.47
N ILE A 13 -18.63 6.18 1.06
CA ILE A 13 -17.33 6.19 0.38
C ILE A 13 -17.31 5.20 -0.80
N LEU A 14 -17.85 4.00 -0.64
CA LEU A 14 -17.97 3.04 -1.73
C LEU A 14 -18.83 3.61 -2.87
N ALA A 15 -20.00 4.17 -2.56
CA ALA A 15 -20.93 4.69 -3.56
C ALA A 15 -20.38 5.93 -4.29
N GLN A 16 -19.68 6.82 -3.59
CA GLN A 16 -19.21 8.10 -4.15
C GLN A 16 -17.81 8.00 -4.77
N HIS A 17 -16.97 7.09 -4.29
CA HIS A 17 -15.55 7.04 -4.65
C HIS A 17 -15.08 5.66 -5.13
N GLY A 18 -15.89 4.61 -5.00
CA GLY A 18 -15.52 3.24 -5.40
C GLY A 18 -14.43 2.64 -4.52
N GLU A 19 -14.24 3.16 -3.30
CA GLU A 19 -13.11 2.84 -2.44
C GLU A 19 -13.59 2.05 -1.22
N THR A 20 -12.84 1.00 -0.86
CA THR A 20 -13.16 0.11 0.28
C THR A 20 -12.24 0.31 1.46
N ARG A 21 -11.32 1.27 1.37
CA ARG A 21 -10.30 1.51 2.38
C ARG A 21 -10.10 2.99 2.58
N PHE A 22 -10.02 3.40 3.84
CA PHE A 22 -9.81 4.79 4.22
C PHE A 22 -9.32 4.88 5.66
N PHE A 23 -8.82 6.05 6.04
CA PHE A 23 -8.34 6.28 7.39
C PHE A 23 -8.84 7.61 7.95
N TRP A 24 -8.89 7.71 9.28
CA TRP A 24 -9.16 8.96 9.97
C TRP A 24 -8.42 9.01 11.30
N ARG A 25 -8.44 10.18 11.93
CA ARG A 25 -7.89 10.36 13.28
C ARG A 25 -9.03 10.47 14.27
N TYR A 26 -8.92 9.68 15.33
CA TYR A 26 -9.73 9.79 16.52
C TYR A 26 -8.89 10.43 17.62
N GLN A 27 -9.45 11.44 18.27
CA GLN A 27 -8.86 12.07 19.44
C GLN A 27 -9.84 11.91 20.59
N ASP A 28 -9.37 11.37 21.71
CA ASP A 28 -10.22 11.22 22.88
C ASP A 28 -10.66 12.59 23.42
N GLN A 29 -11.95 12.74 23.65
CA GLN A 29 -12.55 14.00 24.09
C GLN A 29 -12.15 14.40 25.52
N TYR A 30 -11.78 13.44 26.36
CA TYR A 30 -11.40 13.66 27.76
C TYR A 30 -9.89 13.66 27.95
N VAL A 31 -9.15 12.96 27.09
CA VAL A 31 -7.69 12.92 27.10
C VAL A 31 -7.16 13.39 25.74
N PRO A 32 -6.99 14.72 25.53
CA PRO A 32 -6.56 15.27 24.24
C PRO A 32 -5.20 14.76 23.73
N THR A 33 -4.36 14.26 24.63
CA THR A 33 -3.07 13.63 24.31
C THR A 33 -3.22 12.19 23.80
N ALA A 34 -4.37 11.55 24.01
CA ALA A 34 -4.70 10.23 23.47
C ALA A 34 -5.28 10.39 22.07
N GLN A 35 -4.40 10.29 21.08
CA GLN A 35 -4.73 10.35 19.67
C GLN A 35 -4.49 8.99 19.02
N PHE A 36 -5.36 8.64 18.09
CA PHE A 36 -5.34 7.37 17.39
C PHE A 36 -5.55 7.60 15.89
N GLU A 37 -4.79 6.88 15.08
CA GLU A 37 -5.06 6.73 13.66
C GLU A 37 -5.84 5.43 13.46
N VAL A 38 -6.95 5.54 12.72
CA VAL A 38 -7.88 4.45 12.49
C VAL A 38 -7.91 4.16 11.00
N LEU A 39 -7.60 2.92 10.64
CA LEU A 39 -7.62 2.40 9.29
C LEU A 39 -8.77 1.41 9.16
N PHE A 40 -9.66 1.67 8.22
CA PHE A 40 -10.72 0.75 7.83
C PHE A 40 -10.39 0.10 6.50
N THR A 41 -10.59 -1.21 6.40
CA THR A 41 -10.45 -1.97 5.16
C THR A 41 -11.57 -2.98 5.02
N ALA A 42 -12.36 -2.88 3.95
CA ALA A 42 -13.43 -3.82 3.64
C ALA A 42 -13.14 -4.66 2.40
N THR A 43 -13.71 -5.86 2.42
CA THR A 43 -13.90 -6.71 1.24
C THR A 43 -15.11 -6.24 0.43
N LEU A 44 -15.14 -6.64 -0.85
CA LEU A 44 -16.36 -6.55 -1.66
C LEU A 44 -16.99 -7.94 -1.73
N ALA A 45 -18.30 -7.98 -1.56
CA ALA A 45 -19.08 -9.15 -1.91
C ALA A 45 -19.22 -9.28 -3.45
N ASN A 46 -19.68 -10.45 -3.90
CA ASN A 46 -19.83 -10.74 -5.33
C ASN A 46 -20.81 -9.81 -6.06
N ASP A 47 -21.74 -9.21 -5.34
CA ASP A 47 -22.71 -8.24 -5.85
C ASP A 47 -22.17 -6.79 -5.87
N GLY A 48 -20.89 -6.61 -5.52
CA GLY A 48 -20.26 -5.29 -5.41
C GLY A 48 -20.63 -4.52 -4.14
N SER A 49 -21.41 -5.11 -3.24
CA SER A 49 -21.71 -4.51 -1.94
C SER A 49 -20.54 -4.66 -0.96
N ILE A 50 -20.55 -3.86 0.11
CA ILE A 50 -19.50 -3.90 1.11
C ILE A 50 -19.64 -5.15 1.99
N GLY A 51 -18.58 -5.95 2.05
CA GLY A 51 -18.52 -7.19 2.80
C GLY A 51 -17.96 -7.00 4.22
N ASP A 52 -17.40 -8.08 4.76
CA ASP A 52 -16.66 -8.05 6.02
C ASP A 52 -15.46 -7.12 5.94
N ALA A 53 -15.04 -6.61 7.09
CA ALA A 53 -14.01 -5.59 7.18
C ALA A 53 -13.10 -5.80 8.39
N GLU A 54 -12.03 -5.03 8.41
CA GLU A 54 -11.09 -4.92 9.52
C GLU A 54 -10.92 -3.45 9.89
N LEU A 55 -10.86 -3.19 11.19
CA LEU A 55 -10.63 -1.87 11.76
C LEU A 55 -9.35 -1.91 12.59
N PHE A 56 -8.28 -1.35 12.03
CA PHE A 56 -6.99 -1.26 12.69
C PHE A 56 -6.86 0.11 13.36
N ILE A 57 -6.53 0.12 14.66
CA ILE A 57 -6.39 1.33 15.45
C ILE A 57 -4.98 1.39 16.00
N CYS A 58 -4.28 2.50 15.79
CA CYS A 58 -2.92 2.72 16.24
C CYS A 58 -2.79 4.03 17.02
N GLN A 59 -2.11 4.02 18.16
CA GLN A 59 -1.83 5.22 18.94
C GLN A 59 -0.82 6.12 18.22
N CYS A 60 -1.15 7.39 18.07
CA CYS A 60 -0.26 8.43 17.56
C CYS A 60 0.71 8.91 18.65
N GLY A 61 1.97 9.15 18.30
CA GLY A 61 2.92 9.85 19.18
C GLY A 61 3.48 9.04 20.35
N GLY A 62 3.28 7.72 20.39
CA GLY A 62 3.93 6.84 21.37
C GLY A 62 5.44 6.72 21.08
N ILE A 63 6.29 7.27 21.96
CA ILE A 63 7.75 7.33 21.74
C ILE A 63 8.40 5.94 21.80
N ASN A 64 7.75 4.95 22.43
CA ASN A 64 8.21 3.56 22.50
C ASN A 64 7.02 2.58 22.49
N ASN A 65 6.92 1.73 21.45
CA ASN A 65 5.90 0.69 21.29
C ASN A 65 4.44 1.19 21.37
N PRO A 66 3.95 1.92 20.34
CA PRO A 66 2.59 2.46 20.34
C PRO A 66 1.57 1.33 20.47
N TRP A 67 0.52 1.56 21.27
CA TRP A 67 -0.58 0.62 21.34
C TRP A 67 -1.27 0.51 19.98
N ASN A 68 -1.50 -0.71 19.54
CA ASN A 68 -2.19 -1.00 18.30
C ASN A 68 -3.07 -2.24 18.47
N HIS A 69 -4.22 -2.24 17.83
CA HIS A 69 -5.14 -3.37 17.88
C HIS A 69 -5.98 -3.45 16.61
N SER A 70 -6.28 -4.66 16.17
CA SER A 70 -7.15 -4.92 15.02
C SER A 70 -8.47 -5.53 15.48
N PHE A 71 -9.57 -4.96 15.00
CA PHE A 71 -10.91 -5.45 15.24
C PHE A 71 -11.50 -6.03 13.96
N SER A 72 -11.87 -7.31 13.99
CA SER A 72 -12.64 -7.92 12.91
C SER A 72 -14.08 -7.41 12.94
N LEU A 73 -14.57 -6.96 11.79
CA LEU A 73 -15.92 -6.45 11.59
C LEU A 73 -16.69 -7.39 10.67
N LEU A 74 -17.80 -7.95 11.18
CA LEU A 74 -18.68 -8.79 10.39
C LEU A 74 -19.88 -8.00 9.90
N MET A 75 -20.17 -8.05 8.60
CA MET A 75 -21.37 -7.44 8.04
C MET A 75 -22.57 -8.34 8.35
N ARG A 76 -23.48 -7.86 9.21
CA ARG A 76 -24.68 -8.61 9.62
C ARG A 76 -25.90 -7.72 9.58
N ASN A 77 -26.93 -8.17 8.86
CA ASN A 77 -28.19 -7.42 8.67
C ASN A 77 -27.92 -5.98 8.20
N GLY A 78 -26.94 -5.82 7.30
CA GLY A 78 -26.57 -4.53 6.76
C GLY A 78 -25.93 -3.55 7.75
N THR A 79 -25.36 -4.01 8.85
CA THR A 79 -24.56 -3.20 9.78
C THR A 79 -23.31 -3.95 10.20
N TYR A 80 -22.18 -3.24 10.34
CA TYR A 80 -20.98 -3.81 10.93
C TYR A 80 -21.17 -4.15 12.40
N GLN A 81 -20.82 -5.39 12.75
CA GLN A 81 -20.80 -5.87 14.11
C GLN A 81 -19.38 -6.27 14.51
N CYS A 82 -19.00 -5.90 15.73
CA CYS A 82 -17.69 -6.16 16.29
C CYS A 82 -17.77 -6.68 17.73
N SER A 83 -16.83 -7.56 18.09
CA SER A 83 -16.53 -7.89 19.48
C SER A 83 -15.61 -6.83 20.08
N ALA A 84 -16.12 -6.05 21.03
CA ALA A 84 -15.33 -5.07 21.78
C ALA A 84 -14.44 -5.71 22.86
N ARG A 85 -14.01 -6.96 22.68
CA ARG A 85 -13.17 -7.66 23.66
C ARG A 85 -11.70 -7.34 23.36
N LEU A 86 -10.99 -6.94 24.41
CA LEU A 86 -9.54 -6.76 24.40
C LEU A 86 -8.91 -7.75 25.38
N GLU A 87 -7.78 -8.32 25.01
CA GLU A 87 -6.99 -9.13 25.93
C GLU A 87 -6.41 -8.28 27.07
N GLY A 88 -6.04 -8.89 28.19
CA GLY A 88 -5.65 -8.18 29.40
C GLY A 88 -4.56 -7.13 29.17
N LYS A 89 -3.50 -7.47 28.42
CA LYS A 89 -2.41 -6.53 28.12
C LYS A 89 -2.91 -5.33 27.32
N ASP A 90 -3.67 -5.56 26.24
CA ASP A 90 -4.17 -4.50 25.38
C ASP A 90 -5.19 -3.62 26.11
N TYR A 91 -6.08 -4.25 26.88
CA TYR A 91 -7.07 -3.57 27.70
C TYR A 91 -6.42 -2.62 28.71
N TYR A 92 -5.47 -3.11 29.51
CA TYR A 92 -4.82 -2.28 30.54
C TYR A 92 -3.92 -1.21 29.93
N THR A 93 -3.30 -1.48 28.78
CA THR A 93 -2.53 -0.46 28.05
C THR A 93 -3.45 0.67 27.58
N LEU A 94 -4.60 0.32 27.00
CA LEU A 94 -5.59 1.31 26.56
C LEU A 94 -6.16 2.11 27.73
N ILE A 95 -6.47 1.47 28.87
CA ILE A 95 -6.89 2.17 30.10
C ILE A 95 -5.86 3.21 30.55
N ASN A 96 -4.58 2.83 30.52
CA ASN A 96 -3.51 3.73 30.92
C ASN A 96 -3.40 4.92 29.96
N ILE A 97 -3.51 4.69 28.65
CA ILE A 97 -3.49 5.75 27.63
C ILE A 97 -4.65 6.73 27.83
N LEU A 98 -5.83 6.22 28.16
CA LEU A 98 -7.04 7.01 28.36
C LEU A 98 -7.15 7.61 29.78
N HIS A 99 -6.11 7.48 30.61
CA HIS A 99 -6.09 7.94 32.01
C HIS A 99 -7.34 7.54 32.81
N ILE A 100 -7.89 6.36 32.54
CA ILE A 100 -9.11 5.89 33.23
C ILE A 100 -8.71 5.44 34.62
N GLY A 101 -8.85 6.34 35.60
CA GLY A 101 -8.54 6.05 37.00
C GLY A 101 -9.46 4.98 37.60
N ARG A 102 -9.01 4.35 38.70
CA ARG A 102 -9.77 3.32 39.44
C ARG A 102 -11.17 3.75 39.87
N ARG A 103 -11.47 5.06 39.95
CA ARG A 103 -12.80 5.61 40.30
C ARG A 103 -13.88 5.41 39.23
N ARG A 104 -13.53 5.19 37.96
CA ARG A 104 -14.48 4.77 36.90
C ARG A 104 -14.61 3.24 36.80
N GLN A 105 -14.25 2.51 37.86
CA GLN A 105 -14.57 1.08 38.05
C GLN A 105 -15.75 0.87 39.03
N GLY A 106 -16.52 1.94 39.32
CA GLY A 106 -17.73 1.89 40.14
C GLY A 106 -18.92 1.21 39.41
N THR A 107 -20.15 1.66 39.68
CA THR A 107 -21.39 1.03 39.19
C THR A 107 -21.60 1.08 37.67
N ASP A 108 -20.82 1.87 36.94
CA ASP A 108 -20.76 1.87 35.47
C ASP A 108 -19.30 1.88 35.00
N PRO A 109 -18.64 0.71 34.95
CA PRO A 109 -17.24 0.62 34.60
C PRO A 109 -17.02 0.93 33.13
N TRP A 110 -15.97 1.69 32.82
CA TRP A 110 -15.59 1.89 31.42
C TRP A 110 -15.35 0.55 30.72
N SER A 111 -15.80 0.44 29.47
CA SER A 111 -15.60 -0.75 28.64
C SER A 111 -15.02 -0.36 27.27
N PRO A 112 -14.31 -1.28 26.57
CA PRO A 112 -13.81 -0.99 25.23
C PRO A 112 -14.91 -0.72 24.21
N ALA A 113 -16.16 -1.12 24.50
CA ALA A 113 -17.31 -0.79 23.67
C ALA A 113 -17.61 0.71 23.65
N ILE A 114 -17.31 1.45 24.74
CA ILE A 114 -17.43 2.92 24.77
C ILE A 114 -16.43 3.53 23.81
N PHE A 115 -15.16 3.11 23.90
CA PHE A 115 -14.11 3.58 23.01
C PHE A 115 -14.40 3.29 21.53
N LEU A 116 -14.84 2.07 21.21
CA LEU A 116 -15.25 1.74 19.84
C LEU A 116 -16.49 2.53 19.38
N GLY A 117 -17.38 2.91 20.30
CA GLY A 117 -18.51 3.79 20.00
C GLY A 117 -18.07 5.20 19.64
N ASP A 118 -17.09 5.74 20.36
CA ASP A 118 -16.49 7.05 20.04
C ASP A 118 -15.72 7.00 18.71
N VAL A 119 -14.99 5.92 18.47
CA VAL A 119 -14.31 5.66 17.18
C VAL A 119 -15.33 5.55 16.04
N ASP A 120 -16.43 4.82 16.22
CA ASP A 120 -17.54 4.73 15.25
C ASP A 120 -18.09 6.11 14.92
N GLY A 121 -18.52 6.86 15.93
CA GLY A 121 -19.08 8.21 15.77
C GLY A 121 -18.11 9.16 15.07
N SER A 122 -16.81 9.06 15.40
CA SER A 122 -15.80 9.90 14.78
C SER A 122 -15.64 9.63 13.28
N SER A 123 -15.99 8.46 12.75
CA SER A 123 -15.87 8.18 11.30
C SER A 123 -16.75 9.10 10.43
N ALA A 124 -17.80 9.72 11.00
CA ALA A 124 -18.77 10.53 10.26
C ALA A 124 -18.15 11.64 9.41
N HIS A 125 -17.06 12.27 9.88
CA HIS A 125 -16.44 13.42 9.19
C HIS A 125 -15.69 13.03 7.92
N VAL A 126 -15.36 11.74 7.74
CA VAL A 126 -14.69 11.23 6.53
C VAL A 126 -15.50 11.54 5.27
N ARG A 127 -16.83 11.43 5.37
CA ARG A 127 -17.78 11.69 4.27
C ARG A 127 -17.66 13.10 3.69
N ASN A 128 -17.32 14.08 4.52
CA ASN A 128 -17.30 15.49 4.13
C ASN A 128 -15.92 15.97 3.65
N ASN A 129 -14.87 15.13 3.77
CA ASN A 129 -13.50 15.53 3.44
C ASN A 129 -12.67 14.38 2.86
N TRP A 130 -13.25 13.63 1.92
CA TRP A 130 -12.65 12.41 1.38
C TRP A 130 -11.16 12.52 1.02
N ALA A 131 -10.76 13.60 0.36
CA ALA A 131 -9.38 13.80 -0.11
C ALA A 131 -8.33 13.71 1.01
N ARG A 132 -8.66 14.03 2.26
CA ARG A 132 -7.76 13.92 3.41
C ARG A 132 -7.72 12.51 4.03
N HIS A 133 -8.72 11.69 3.75
CA HIS A 133 -8.93 10.37 4.35
C HIS A 133 -8.65 9.22 3.38
N ARG A 134 -8.46 9.55 2.09
CA ARG A 134 -8.12 8.61 1.05
C ARG A 134 -6.71 8.05 1.24
N ILE A 135 -6.59 6.74 1.15
CA ILE A 135 -5.29 6.05 1.07
C ILE A 135 -4.77 6.20 -0.36
N ARG A 136 -3.57 6.77 -0.51
CA ARG A 136 -2.94 6.90 -1.82
C ARG A 136 -2.57 5.51 -2.35
N THR A 137 -2.87 5.32 -3.63
CA THR A 137 -2.55 4.12 -4.40
C THR A 137 -1.35 4.38 -5.30
N ILE A 138 -0.87 3.34 -5.96
CA ILE A 138 0.16 3.49 -7.00
C ILE A 138 -0.29 4.47 -8.11
N ASN A 139 -1.60 4.58 -8.35
CA ASN A 139 -2.19 5.50 -9.33
C ASN A 139 -2.09 6.98 -8.93
N ASP A 140 -1.63 7.28 -7.72
CA ASP A 140 -1.36 8.64 -7.25
C ASP A 140 0.12 9.03 -7.37
N LEU A 141 1.00 8.05 -7.59
CA LEU A 141 2.43 8.31 -7.80
C LEU A 141 2.65 8.87 -9.22
N PRO A 142 3.56 9.84 -9.43
CA PRO A 142 3.88 10.28 -10.78
C PRO A 142 4.34 9.11 -11.66
N ALA A 143 4.05 9.15 -12.97
CA ALA A 143 4.41 8.07 -13.91
C ALA A 143 5.91 7.75 -13.91
N THR A 144 6.76 8.73 -13.60
CA THR A 144 8.22 8.56 -13.43
C THR A 144 8.58 7.61 -12.29
N TYR A 145 7.79 7.59 -11.20
CA TYR A 145 7.98 6.64 -10.10
C TYR A 145 7.40 5.25 -10.43
N ARG A 146 6.43 5.15 -11.36
CA ARG A 146 5.90 3.87 -11.86
C ARG A 146 6.81 3.20 -12.89
N SER A 147 7.67 3.97 -13.55
CA SER A 147 8.60 3.53 -14.60
C SER A 147 10.02 3.28 -14.07
N ASN A 148 10.28 3.48 -12.78
CA ASN A 148 11.56 3.15 -12.17
C ASN A 148 11.64 1.64 -11.87
N ILE A 149 11.53 0.84 -12.94
CA ILE A 149 11.79 -0.59 -12.91
C ILE A 149 13.30 -0.76 -12.78
N GLU A 150 13.73 -1.54 -11.78
CA GLU A 150 15.13 -1.88 -11.58
C GLU A 150 15.74 -2.35 -12.90
N GLU A 151 16.99 -1.95 -13.17
CA GLU A 151 17.68 -2.31 -14.42
C GLU A 151 17.66 -3.83 -14.64
N SER A 152 17.70 -4.64 -13.59
CA SER A 152 17.57 -6.12 -13.61
C SER A 152 16.29 -6.65 -14.29
N ASN A 153 15.21 -5.87 -14.28
CA ASN A 153 13.85 -6.26 -14.69
C ASN A 153 13.44 -5.72 -16.07
N LYS A 154 14.28 -4.89 -16.71
CA LYS A 154 14.08 -4.44 -18.10
C LYS A 154 14.39 -5.57 -19.08
N ILE A 155 13.49 -5.90 -20.01
CA ILE A 155 13.57 -7.10 -20.87
C ILE A 155 13.53 -6.83 -22.37
N TYR A 156 13.16 -5.63 -22.81
CA TYR A 156 13.12 -5.29 -24.23
C TYR A 156 14.49 -4.79 -24.68
N TYR A 157 15.10 -5.51 -25.63
CA TYR A 157 16.42 -5.18 -26.14
C TYR A 157 16.40 -3.87 -26.95
N ILE A 158 17.31 -2.95 -26.65
CA ILE A 158 17.50 -1.71 -27.41
C ILE A 158 18.67 -1.88 -28.39
N CYS A 159 19.87 -2.11 -27.85
CA CYS A 159 21.13 -2.21 -28.60
C CYS A 159 22.24 -2.78 -27.71
N ALA A 160 23.42 -3.01 -28.30
CA ALA A 160 24.66 -3.14 -27.55
C ALA A 160 25.54 -1.93 -27.86
N ARG A 161 26.15 -1.35 -26.82
CA ARG A 161 27.02 -0.18 -26.96
C ARG A 161 28.26 -0.32 -26.09
N GLU A 162 29.35 0.27 -26.55
CA GLU A 162 30.55 0.43 -25.73
C GLU A 162 30.25 1.37 -24.55
N ILE A 163 30.72 1.01 -23.36
CA ILE A 163 30.36 1.69 -22.11
C ILE A 163 31.55 2.21 -21.34
N SER A 164 32.68 1.49 -21.33
CA SER A 164 33.89 1.92 -20.64
C SER A 164 35.11 1.03 -20.99
N PRO A 165 36.35 1.49 -20.76
CA PRO A 165 37.55 0.66 -20.92
C PRO A 165 37.55 -0.60 -20.05
N ASN A 166 36.77 -0.62 -18.96
CA ASN A 166 36.65 -1.76 -18.05
C ASN A 166 35.59 -2.78 -18.49
N GLY A 167 34.84 -2.49 -19.56
CA GLY A 167 33.77 -3.34 -20.07
C GLY A 167 32.50 -3.34 -19.22
N PRO A 168 31.57 -4.27 -19.47
CA PRO A 168 30.32 -4.39 -18.72
C PRO A 168 30.54 -4.88 -17.28
N THR A 169 29.76 -4.32 -16.34
CA THR A 169 29.68 -4.81 -14.95
C THR A 169 29.24 -6.28 -14.91
N GLU A 170 29.55 -6.99 -13.83
CA GLU A 170 29.12 -8.38 -13.65
C GLU A 170 27.60 -8.54 -13.72
N ALA A 171 26.85 -7.60 -13.13
CA ALA A 171 25.39 -7.58 -13.21
C ALA A 171 24.89 -7.48 -14.66
N ASN A 172 25.51 -6.64 -15.50
CA ASN A 172 25.15 -6.51 -16.91
C ASN A 172 25.56 -7.74 -17.74
N GLN A 173 26.70 -8.37 -17.40
CA GLN A 173 27.13 -9.64 -18.01
C GLN A 173 26.14 -10.76 -17.70
N GLU A 174 25.75 -10.90 -16.45
CA GLU A 174 24.79 -11.93 -16.03
C GLU A 174 23.41 -11.71 -16.65
N LYS A 175 22.97 -10.46 -16.73
CA LYS A 175 21.73 -10.11 -17.40
C LYS A 175 21.76 -10.46 -18.89
N THR A 176 22.86 -10.17 -19.58
CA THR A 176 23.08 -10.56 -21.00
C THR A 176 23.06 -12.08 -21.16
N ARG A 177 23.72 -12.80 -20.24
CA ARG A 177 23.76 -14.27 -20.23
C ARG A 177 22.36 -14.87 -20.09
N ARG A 178 21.54 -14.30 -19.19
CA ARG A 178 20.17 -14.75 -18.91
C ARG A 178 19.20 -14.45 -20.06
N LEU A 179 19.26 -13.25 -20.63
CA LEU A 179 18.26 -12.77 -21.60
C LEU A 179 18.59 -13.10 -23.06
N ILE A 180 19.87 -13.28 -23.41
CA ILE A 180 20.31 -13.60 -24.78
C ILE A 180 21.04 -14.93 -24.82
N GLY A 181 22.06 -15.08 -23.98
CA GLY A 181 22.82 -16.31 -23.88
C GLY A 181 24.30 -16.13 -23.50
N PRO A 182 24.98 -17.22 -23.13
CA PRO A 182 26.36 -17.19 -22.64
C PRO A 182 27.39 -16.75 -23.68
N MET A 183 27.22 -17.13 -24.94
CA MET A 183 28.13 -16.69 -26.02
C MET A 183 28.11 -15.17 -26.19
N TRP A 184 26.91 -14.57 -26.10
CA TRP A 184 26.73 -13.12 -26.18
C TRP A 184 27.34 -12.39 -24.99
N ALA A 185 27.20 -12.92 -23.78
CA ALA A 185 27.82 -12.34 -22.60
C ALA A 185 29.36 -12.33 -22.71
N GLN A 186 29.95 -13.43 -23.20
CA GLN A 186 31.40 -13.52 -23.47
C GLN A 186 31.84 -12.54 -24.55
N GLN A 187 31.09 -12.45 -25.64
CA GLN A 187 31.39 -11.56 -26.77
C GLN A 187 31.32 -10.08 -26.34
N CYS A 188 30.27 -9.69 -25.62
CA CYS A 188 30.12 -8.33 -25.08
C CYS A 188 31.26 -7.98 -24.12
N LYS A 189 31.68 -8.91 -23.26
CA LYS A 189 32.84 -8.73 -22.37
C LYS A 189 34.13 -8.49 -23.17
N LYS A 190 34.39 -9.32 -24.19
CA LYS A 190 35.57 -9.20 -25.07
C LYS A 190 35.60 -7.86 -25.80
N LEU A 191 34.44 -7.38 -26.25
CA LEU A 191 34.28 -6.15 -27.01
C LEU A 191 34.01 -4.91 -26.15
N ARG A 192 34.04 -5.04 -24.81
CA ARG A 192 33.77 -3.95 -23.84
C ARG A 192 32.40 -3.27 -24.01
N LYS A 193 31.39 -4.04 -24.45
CA LYS A 193 30.02 -3.57 -24.66
C LYS A 193 29.06 -4.01 -23.56
N SER A 194 28.03 -3.20 -23.32
CA SER A 194 26.82 -3.59 -22.57
C SER A 194 25.67 -3.75 -23.53
N THR A 195 24.83 -4.74 -23.28
CA THR A 195 23.46 -4.72 -23.78
C THR A 195 22.63 -3.70 -22.99
N CYS A 196 21.79 -2.95 -23.70
CA CYS A 196 20.88 -1.95 -23.16
C CYS A 196 19.44 -2.44 -23.29
N TRP A 197 18.65 -2.24 -22.24
CA TRP A 197 17.30 -2.80 -22.14
C TRP A 197 16.30 -1.76 -21.65
N THR A 198 15.03 -1.94 -22.00
CA THR A 198 13.91 -1.14 -21.47
C THR A 198 12.78 -2.04 -20.97
N ASP A 199 11.97 -1.49 -20.08
CA ASP A 199 10.71 -2.02 -19.58
C ASP A 199 9.53 -1.66 -20.48
N GLN A 200 9.72 -0.75 -21.45
CA GLN A 200 8.68 -0.30 -22.37
C GLN A 200 8.77 -1.07 -23.69
N PRO A 201 7.67 -1.68 -24.18
CA PRO A 201 7.66 -2.27 -25.49
C PRO A 201 7.92 -1.18 -26.55
N PRO A 202 8.75 -1.45 -27.56
CA PRO A 202 9.10 -0.44 -28.56
C PRO A 202 7.86 0.01 -29.34
N ARG A 203 7.78 1.32 -29.61
CA ARG A 203 6.70 1.98 -30.33
C ARG A 203 7.27 2.82 -31.48
N ASP A 204 6.49 3.02 -32.53
CA ASP A 204 6.83 3.95 -33.60
C ASP A 204 6.61 5.43 -33.17
N LYS A 205 6.90 6.35 -34.09
CA LYS A 205 6.74 7.80 -33.90
C LYS A 205 5.29 8.23 -33.59
N ASP A 206 4.32 7.40 -33.96
CA ASP A 206 2.89 7.64 -33.82
C ASP A 206 2.32 6.90 -32.58
N GLY A 207 3.17 6.18 -31.84
CA GLY A 207 2.84 5.49 -30.59
C GLY A 207 2.32 4.06 -30.78
N HIS A 208 2.30 3.53 -32.00
CA HIS A 208 1.86 2.16 -32.27
C HIS A 208 2.93 1.14 -31.89
N PRO A 209 2.54 -0.04 -31.35
CA PRO A 209 3.50 -1.10 -31.04
C PRO A 209 4.24 -1.56 -32.29
N ILE A 210 5.57 -1.66 -32.22
CA ILE A 210 6.38 -2.28 -33.27
C ILE A 210 6.88 -3.65 -32.84
N SER A 211 7.23 -4.49 -33.82
CA SER A 211 7.77 -5.82 -33.57
C SER A 211 9.01 -5.74 -32.69
N LEU A 212 9.09 -6.68 -31.74
CA LEU A 212 10.21 -6.77 -30.80
C LEU A 212 11.52 -6.94 -31.58
N ARG A 213 12.49 -6.05 -31.32
CA ARG A 213 13.84 -6.21 -31.84
C ARG A 213 14.50 -7.38 -31.11
N LEU A 214 14.70 -8.47 -31.83
CA LEU A 214 15.57 -9.55 -31.36
C LEU A 214 17.04 -9.13 -31.54
N PRO A 215 17.92 -9.38 -30.56
CA PRO A 215 19.35 -9.16 -30.72
C PRO A 215 19.89 -9.96 -31.91
N LYS A 216 20.70 -9.32 -32.76
CA LYS A 216 21.40 -9.98 -33.87
C LYS A 216 22.88 -10.05 -33.56
N ASP A 217 23.58 -11.11 -33.97
CA ASP A 217 25.01 -11.26 -33.66
C ASP A 217 25.87 -10.07 -34.13
N THR A 218 25.45 -9.40 -35.20
CA THR A 218 26.05 -8.15 -35.70
C THR A 218 25.95 -6.99 -34.70
N ASP A 219 24.90 -6.94 -33.86
CA ASP A 219 24.76 -5.89 -32.85
C ASP A 219 25.86 -6.00 -31.78
N ALA A 220 26.41 -7.19 -31.52
CA ALA A 220 27.54 -7.34 -30.61
C ALA A 220 28.84 -6.80 -31.24
N THR A 221 29.02 -6.92 -32.56
CA THR A 221 30.23 -6.48 -33.28
C THR A 221 30.19 -5.00 -33.65
N ASP A 222 29.03 -4.50 -34.06
CA ASP A 222 28.88 -3.16 -34.66
C ASP A 222 28.60 -2.11 -33.59
N ASN A 223 29.11 -0.90 -33.78
CA ASN A 223 28.81 0.21 -32.87
C ASN A 223 27.44 0.79 -33.22
N PHE A 224 26.55 0.85 -32.22
CA PHE A 224 25.29 1.55 -32.37
C PHE A 224 25.57 3.06 -32.38
N HIS A 225 25.36 3.71 -33.52
CA HIS A 225 25.46 5.17 -33.69
C HIS A 225 24.14 5.85 -33.38
#